data_AF-A0A9P6H2Q4-F1
#
_entry.id   AF-A0A9P6H2Q4-F1
#
_cell.length_a   1.000
_cell.length_b   1.000
_cell.length_c   1.000
_cell.angle_alpha   90.00
_cell.angle_beta   90.00
_cell.angle_gamma   90.00
#
_symmetry.space_group_name_H-M   'P 1'
#
loop_
_entity.id
_entity.type
_entity.pdbx_description
1 polymer ?
#
loop_
_entity_poly.entity_id
_entity_poly.type
_entity_poly.pdbx_seq_one_letter_code
_entity_poly.pdbx_strand_id
1 'polypeptide(L)'
;MKIVQYVFLRNDLKKFSKGALVAQACHSCVKAIEKFKNNVDTINYLKQIDDMHKVVLKIKQQDISDICEYFENNKIDYVTWVEQPENMITALSTRPYTEDTLHEHIEFIKKYKLF
;
A
#
# COMPACT_ATOMS: atom_id res chain seq x y z
N MET A 1 -18.80 5.97 5.53
CA MET A 1 -17.82 4.87 5.60
C MET A 1 -16.44 5.46 5.32
N LYS A 2 -15.47 5.21 6.19
CA LYS A 2 -14.11 5.72 6.03
C LYS A 2 -13.38 4.87 5.00
N ILE A 3 -12.75 5.51 4.01
CA ILE A 3 -11.95 4.85 2.97
C ILE A 3 -10.47 5.05 3.30
N VAL A 4 -9.71 3.97 3.27
CA VAL A 4 -8.29 3.95 3.63
C VAL A 4 -7.47 3.28 2.53
N GLN A 5 -6.27 3.79 2.30
CA GLN A 5 -5.26 3.11 1.52
C GLN A 5 -4.13 2.64 2.45
N TYR A 6 -3.80 1.35 2.42
CA TYR A 6 -2.65 0.81 3.14
C TYR A 6 -1.42 0.80 2.25
N VAL A 7 -0.31 1.28 2.80
CA VAL A 7 0.99 1.35 2.13
C VAL A 7 1.99 0.56 2.95
N PHE A 8 2.58 -0.47 2.37
CA PHE A 8 3.61 -1.28 2.99
C PHE A 8 4.96 -0.83 2.45
N LEU A 9 5.73 -0.12 3.26
CA LEU A 9 6.99 0.51 2.86
C LEU A 9 8.16 -0.21 3.53
N ARG A 10 9.17 -0.58 2.73
CA ARG A 10 10.39 -1.18 3.26
C ARG A 10 11.17 -0.22 4.14
N ASN A 11 11.48 -0.64 5.36
CA ASN A 11 12.28 0.13 6.31
C ASN A 11 13.72 -0.41 6.50
N ASP A 12 14.05 -1.51 5.81
CA ASP A 12 15.36 -2.16 5.83
C ASP A 12 16.34 -1.60 4.76
N LEU A 13 15.91 -0.58 4.00
CA LEU A 13 16.67 0.06 2.93
C LEU A 13 17.69 1.07 3.46
N LYS A 14 18.83 0.58 3.98
CA LYS A 14 19.86 1.43 4.63
C LYS A 14 20.44 2.55 3.76
N LYS A 15 20.41 2.42 2.42
CA LYS A 15 20.93 3.42 1.48
C LYS A 15 19.93 4.53 1.15
N PHE A 16 18.66 4.37 1.53
CA PHE A 16 17.61 5.31 1.17
C PHE A 16 17.52 6.41 2.21
N SER A 17 17.55 7.66 1.75
CA SER A 17 17.20 8.79 2.61
C SER A 17 15.71 8.75 2.97
N LYS A 18 15.29 9.50 4.00
CA LYS A 18 13.86 9.64 4.32
C LYS A 18 13.06 10.15 3.11
N GLY A 19 13.61 11.11 2.36
CA GLY A 19 12.97 11.64 1.15
C GLY A 19 12.82 10.59 0.07
N ALA A 20 13.83 9.73 -0.13
CA ALA A 20 13.74 8.62 -1.07
C ALA A 20 12.62 7.64 -0.66
N LEU A 21 12.53 7.27 0.62
CA LEU A 21 11.47 6.38 1.13
C LEU A 21 10.07 6.98 0.94
N VAL A 22 9.91 8.28 1.17
CA VAL A 22 8.66 9.00 0.89
C VAL A 22 8.31 8.92 -0.60
N ALA A 23 9.28 9.14 -1.50
CA ALA A 23 9.05 9.03 -2.93
C ALA A 23 8.56 7.62 -3.33
N GLN A 24 9.15 6.55 -2.77
CA GLN A 24 8.72 5.17 -3.01
C GLN A 24 7.26 4.93 -2.60
N ALA A 25 6.85 5.45 -1.43
CA ALA A 25 5.46 5.37 -0.98
C ALA A 25 4.52 6.14 -1.93
N CYS A 26 4.91 7.36 -2.35
CA CYS A 26 4.14 8.16 -3.29
C CYS A 26 3.96 7.45 -4.64
N HIS A 27 5.03 6.91 -5.22
CA HIS A 27 4.98 6.17 -6.48
C HIS A 27 4.03 4.96 -6.38
N SER A 28 4.13 4.19 -5.30
CA SER A 28 3.26 3.04 -5.05
C SER A 28 1.78 3.46 -4.91
N CYS A 29 1.49 4.55 -4.18
CA CYS A 29 0.14 5.08 -4.03
C CYS A 29 -0.47 5.51 -5.37
N VAL A 30 0.27 6.30 -6.16
CA VAL A 30 -0.18 6.79 -7.47
C VAL A 30 -0.41 5.62 -8.43
N LYS A 31 0.49 4.63 -8.44
CA LYS A 31 0.33 3.42 -9.25
C LYS A 31 -0.93 2.65 -8.89
N ALA A 32 -1.23 2.50 -7.59
CA ALA A 32 -2.46 1.85 -7.13
C ALA A 32 -3.71 2.63 -7.58
N ILE A 33 -3.72 3.94 -7.34
CA ILE A 33 -4.85 4.80 -7.71
C ILE A 33 -5.10 4.74 -9.22
N GLU A 34 -4.06 4.85 -10.05
CA GLU A 34 -4.22 4.81 -11.52
C GLU A 34 -4.67 3.42 -12.00
N LYS A 35 -4.06 2.34 -11.49
CA LYS A 35 -4.43 0.96 -11.87
C LYS A 35 -5.89 0.65 -11.55
N PHE A 36 -6.38 1.15 -10.42
CA PHE A 36 -7.73 0.88 -9.91
C PHE A 36 -8.68 2.08 -10.02
N LYS A 37 -8.40 3.05 -10.90
CA LYS A 37 -9.13 4.32 -11.01
C LYS A 37 -10.64 4.19 -11.28
N ASN A 38 -11.05 3.08 -11.88
CA ASN A 38 -12.45 2.79 -12.20
C ASN A 38 -13.18 2.03 -11.07
N ASN A 39 -12.48 1.62 -10.01
CA ASN A 39 -13.12 0.99 -8.86
C ASN A 39 -13.91 2.02 -8.06
N VAL A 40 -15.12 1.64 -7.61
CA VAL A 40 -16.03 2.54 -6.87
C VAL A 40 -15.40 3.15 -5.62
N ASP A 41 -14.60 2.39 -4.86
CA ASP A 41 -13.94 2.89 -3.66
C ASP A 41 -12.84 3.89 -4.02
N THR A 42 -12.11 3.66 -5.12
CA THR A 42 -11.08 4.59 -5.60
C THR A 42 -11.70 5.89 -6.09
N ILE A 43 -12.81 5.82 -6.83
CA ILE A 43 -13.57 7.00 -7.25
C ILE A 43 -14.06 7.79 -6.03
N ASN A 44 -14.64 7.12 -5.04
CA ASN A 44 -15.15 7.78 -3.85
C ASN A 44 -14.03 8.37 -2.98
N TYR A 45 -12.89 7.69 -2.88
CA TYR A 45 -11.68 8.21 -2.24
C TYR A 45 -11.20 9.51 -2.89
N LEU A 46 -11.19 9.57 -4.23
CA LEU A 46 -10.77 10.76 -4.98
C LEU A 46 -11.82 11.89 -4.96
N LYS A 47 -13.11 11.59 -4.80
CA LYS A 47 -14.15 12.61 -4.58
C LYS A 47 -13.96 13.35 -3.25
N GLN A 48 -13.30 12.73 -2.28
CA GLN A 48 -12.96 13.30 -0.97
C GLN A 48 -11.46 13.63 -0.93
N ILE A 49 -10.96 14.32 -1.95
CA ILE A 49 -9.52 14.55 -2.15
C ILE A 49 -8.84 15.22 -0.94
N ASP A 50 -9.56 16.10 -0.23
CA ASP A 50 -9.06 16.83 0.94
C ASP A 50 -9.13 16.01 2.24
N ASP A 51 -9.78 14.84 2.24
CA ASP A 51 -9.94 13.95 3.40
C ASP A 51 -9.42 12.52 3.11
N MET A 52 -8.41 12.43 2.24
CA MET A 52 -7.77 11.14 1.91
C MET A 52 -7.00 10.57 3.11
N HIS A 53 -7.35 9.35 3.51
CA HIS A 53 -6.64 8.64 4.57
C HIS A 53 -5.68 7.55 4.05
N LYS A 54 -4.42 7.60 4.50
CA LYS A 54 -3.39 6.59 4.21
C LYS A 54 -2.77 6.08 5.50
N VAL A 55 -2.55 4.78 5.58
CA VAL A 55 -1.82 4.13 6.69
C VAL A 55 -0.55 3.52 6.14
N VAL A 56 0.60 4.02 6.61
CA VAL A 56 1.92 3.55 6.19
C VAL A 56 2.46 2.57 7.23
N LEU A 57 2.74 1.35 6.79
CA LEU A 57 3.20 0.22 7.60
C LEU A 57 4.64 -0.11 7.22
N LYS A 58 5.49 -0.34 8.21
CA LYS A 58 6.87 -0.82 7.98
C LYS A 58 6.90 -2.32 7.74
N ILE A 59 7.57 -2.68 6.66
CA ILE A 59 7.89 -4.05 6.29
C ILE A 59 9.38 -4.20 6.00
N LYS A 60 9.84 -5.43 5.90
CA LYS A 60 11.18 -5.81 5.43
C LYS A 60 11.07 -6.65 4.17
N GLN A 61 12.20 -6.93 3.52
CA GLN A 61 12.25 -7.81 2.34
C GLN A 61 11.51 -9.13 2.52
N GLN A 62 11.71 -9.79 3.67
CA GLN A 62 11.13 -11.12 3.92
C GLN A 62 9.60 -11.13 4.05
N ASP A 63 8.98 -9.97 4.32
CA ASP A 63 7.55 -9.87 4.52
C ASP A 63 6.79 -9.82 3.17
N ILE A 64 7.48 -9.48 2.08
CA ILE A 64 6.86 -9.19 0.77
C ILE A 64 6.13 -10.41 0.24
N SER A 65 6.75 -11.60 0.27
CA SER A 65 6.12 -12.81 -0.28
C SER A 65 4.85 -13.18 0.48
N ASP A 66 4.88 -13.08 1.81
CA ASP A 66 3.72 -13.36 2.67
C ASP A 66 2.57 -12.36 2.43
N ILE A 67 2.89 -11.08 2.24
CA ILE A 67 1.88 -10.05 1.89
C ILE A 67 1.26 -10.33 0.53
N CYS A 68 2.09 -10.56 -0.49
CA CYS A 68 1.61 -10.85 -1.85
C CYS A 68 0.72 -12.09 -1.87
N GLU A 69 1.19 -13.19 -1.27
CA GLU A 69 0.45 -14.45 -1.21
C GLU A 69 -0.88 -14.29 -0.45
N TYR A 70 -0.88 -13.61 0.69
CA TYR A 70 -2.11 -13.34 1.43
C TYR A 70 -3.09 -12.49 0.61
N PHE A 71 -2.62 -11.44 -0.06
CA PHE A 71 -3.48 -10.59 -0.88
C PHE A 71 -4.03 -11.31 -2.11
N GLU A 72 -3.23 -12.15 -2.77
CA GLU A 72 -3.68 -12.96 -3.91
C GLU A 72 -4.73 -13.99 -3.49
N ASN A 73 -4.47 -14.73 -2.40
CA ASN A 73 -5.39 -15.75 -1.89
C ASN A 73 -6.72 -15.16 -1.42
N ASN A 74 -6.71 -13.94 -0.89
CA ASN A 74 -7.90 -13.24 -0.38
C ASN A 74 -8.49 -12.24 -1.39
N LYS A 75 -7.98 -12.18 -2.62
CA LYS A 75 -8.45 -11.26 -3.69
C LYS A 75 -8.44 -9.79 -3.25
N ILE A 76 -7.42 -9.39 -2.50
CA ILE A 76 -7.17 -7.99 -2.14
C ILE A 76 -6.35 -7.37 -3.27
N ASP A 77 -6.91 -6.35 -3.92
CA ASP A 77 -6.28 -5.60 -4.99
C ASP A 77 -5.12 -4.75 -4.46
N TYR A 78 -3.93 -5.00 -5.01
CA TYR A 78 -2.72 -4.26 -4.68
C TYR A 78 -1.80 -4.04 -5.88
N VAL A 79 -0.77 -3.22 -5.67
CA VAL A 79 0.36 -3.05 -6.58
C VAL A 79 1.67 -3.18 -5.82
N THR A 80 2.70 -3.60 -6.53
CA THR A 80 4.10 -3.48 -6.11
C THR A 80 4.75 -2.30 -6.83
N TRP A 81 5.61 -1.56 -6.12
CA TRP A 81 6.52 -0.59 -6.71
C TRP A 81 7.93 -1.18 -6.71
N VAL A 82 8.53 -1.23 -7.90
CA VAL A 82 9.86 -1.77 -8.15
C VAL A 82 10.76 -0.60 -8.53
N GLU A 83 11.75 -0.32 -7.70
CA GLU A 83 12.73 0.73 -7.94
C GLU A 83 13.78 0.26 -8.95
N GLN A 84 14.17 1.15 -9.85
CA GLN A 84 15.24 0.97 -10.82
C GLN A 84 16.40 1.93 -10.51
N PRO A 85 17.65 1.56 -10.81
CA PRO A 85 18.10 0.38 -11.56
C PRO A 85 18.27 -0.91 -10.73
N GLU A 86 18.08 -0.86 -9.40
CA GLU A 86 18.33 -2.00 -8.51
C GLU A 86 17.33 -3.17 -8.70
N ASN A 87 16.25 -2.94 -9.45
CA ASN A 87 15.19 -3.90 -9.74
C ASN A 87 14.64 -4.57 -8.48
N MET A 88 14.31 -3.76 -7.46
CA MET A 88 13.89 -4.24 -6.15
C MET A 88 12.53 -3.68 -5.74
N ILE A 89 11.70 -4.51 -5.13
CA ILE A 89 10.44 -4.04 -4.54
C ILE A 89 10.78 -3.19 -3.32
N THR A 90 10.28 -1.96 -3.29
CA THR A 90 10.47 -0.99 -2.20
C THR A 90 9.18 -0.69 -1.45
N ALA A 91 8.04 -0.79 -2.12
CA ALA A 91 6.73 -0.55 -1.51
C ALA A 91 5.62 -1.37 -2.16
N LEU A 92 4.57 -1.66 -1.40
CA LEU A 92 3.29 -2.18 -1.89
C LEU A 92 2.18 -1.22 -1.45
N SER A 93 1.14 -1.08 -2.26
CA SER A 93 -0.04 -0.31 -1.88
C SER A 93 -1.29 -1.06 -2.28
N THR A 94 -2.26 -1.12 -1.37
CA THR A 94 -3.62 -1.52 -1.74
C THR A 94 -4.22 -0.44 -2.64
N ARG A 95 -5.30 -0.75 -3.37
CA ARG A 95 -6.22 0.32 -3.77
C ARG A 95 -6.86 0.95 -2.52
N PRO A 96 -7.49 2.12 -2.63
CA PRO A 96 -8.42 2.58 -1.60
C PRO A 96 -9.53 1.54 -1.36
N TYR A 97 -9.79 1.27 -0.08
CA TYR A 97 -10.81 0.34 0.39
C TYR A 97 -11.66 0.98 1.47
N THR A 98 -12.96 0.67 1.49
CA THR A 98 -13.77 0.91 2.69
C THR A 98 -13.25 0.05 3.84
N GLU A 99 -13.24 0.61 5.06
CA GLU A 99 -12.79 -0.14 6.26
C GLU A 99 -13.57 -1.47 6.44
N ASP A 100 -14.86 -1.48 6.13
CA ASP A 100 -15.71 -2.67 6.19
C ASP A 100 -15.22 -3.80 5.25
N THR A 101 -14.77 -3.46 4.04
CA THR A 101 -14.24 -4.46 3.07
C THR A 101 -12.95 -5.11 3.57
N LEU A 102 -12.14 -4.37 4.35
CA LEU A 102 -10.89 -4.90 4.92
C LEU A 102 -11.05 -5.47 6.32
N HIS A 103 -12.27 -5.47 6.87
CA HIS A 103 -12.52 -5.86 8.26
C HIS A 103 -11.99 -7.28 8.57
N GLU A 104 -12.24 -8.25 7.70
CA GLU A 104 -11.78 -9.65 7.86
C GLU A 104 -10.26 -9.81 7.70
N HIS A 105 -9.58 -8.80 7.13
CA HIS A 105 -8.14 -8.81 6.86
C HIS A 105 -7.36 -7.91 7.82
N ILE A 106 -8.05 -7.25 8.75
CA ILE A 106 -7.44 -6.21 9.58
C ILE A 106 -6.37 -6.76 10.51
N GLU A 107 -6.53 -7.97 11.02
CA GLU A 107 -5.54 -8.64 11.88
C GLU A 107 -4.25 -8.94 11.10
N PHE A 108 -4.37 -9.39 9.85
CA PHE A 108 -3.21 -9.59 8.98
C PHE A 108 -2.48 -8.27 8.70
N ILE A 109 -3.24 -7.20 8.40
CA ILE A 109 -2.67 -5.90 8.07
C ILE A 109 -2.00 -5.26 9.31
N LYS A 110 -2.66 -5.32 10.47
CA LYS A 110 -2.18 -4.69 11.73
C LYS A 110 -1.04 -5.44 12.40
N LYS A 111 -0.67 -6.66 11.96
CA LYS A 111 0.55 -7.33 12.43
C LYS A 111 1.81 -6.53 12.07
N TYR A 112 1.74 -5.72 11.01
CA TYR A 112 2.78 -4.77 10.63
C TYR A 112 2.63 -3.47 11.42
N LYS A 113 3.74 -2.95 11.92
CA LYS A 113 3.77 -1.71 12.73
C LYS A 113 3.68 -0.48 11.82
N LEU A 114 3.16 0.63 12.33
CA LEU A 114 3.27 1.94 11.67
C LEU A 114 4.73 2.28 11.38
N PHE A 115 5.00 2.83 10.20
CA PHE A 115 6.35 3.07 9.67
C PHE A 115 7.22 3.87 10.63
#